data_AF-A0A7W7GXF1-F1
#
_entry.id   AF-A0A7W7GXF1-F1
#
_cell.length_a   1.000
_cell.length_b   1.000
_cell.length_c   1.000
_cell.angle_alpha   90.00
_cell.angle_beta   90.00
_cell.angle_gamma   90.00
#
_symmetry.space_group_name_H-M   'P 1'
#
loop_
_entity.id
_entity.type
_entity.pdbx_description
1 polymer ?
#
loop_
_entity_poly.entity_id
_entity_poly.type
_entity_poly.pdbx_seq_one_letter_code
_entity_poly.pdbx_strand_id
1 'polypeptide(L)'
;MLTIGVEEEFLLLEADGAVAPVAPSVVRQARVPGQIKPEYMAYQLETSSRVCHDLDELRRDLTRLRMIAVDAAERTGVHLVATGVVPLNGGPRQALSDDERYRELARRFPDASSAGGMCGCHVHVGVPDRELAAAVLTRLRPWLPALLALTVNSPFAVAEDTGWASSRYPAQLRWPSFRPPGVWAGAEHYDRAVRQHVEAGTALDVAGVYLMARLSPRYPTIEVRIGDTCLDVGDAVLLAGVIRALIGALLDDVRRNEKVVPASDAWLDAHLELAARGRLGHTDRLLAKITEYLDEDLGTVYTEIERQRREGTGADRQRRLWARHGGGEPFVRGLARATTPLAMAY
;
A
#
# COMPACT_ATOMS: atom_id res chain seq x y z
N MET A 1 -5.34 5.87 -22.77
CA MET A 1 -4.40 5.33 -21.78
C MET A 1 -4.98 5.51 -20.37
N LEU A 2 -4.73 4.57 -19.46
CA LEU A 2 -5.22 4.64 -18.07
C LEU A 2 -4.31 5.55 -17.24
N THR A 3 -4.88 6.47 -16.45
CA THR A 3 -4.11 7.32 -15.53
C THR A 3 -3.82 6.61 -14.21
N ILE A 4 -2.76 7.01 -13.50
CA ILE A 4 -2.38 6.45 -12.20
C ILE A 4 -2.29 7.53 -11.12
N GLY A 5 -2.63 7.20 -9.89
CA GLY A 5 -2.24 7.94 -8.68
C GLY A 5 -1.79 6.98 -7.58
N VAL A 6 -0.91 7.41 -6.70
CA VAL A 6 -0.39 6.59 -5.59
C VAL A 6 -0.51 7.35 -4.28
N GLU A 7 -1.03 6.68 -3.25
CA GLU A 7 -0.96 7.13 -1.85
C GLU A 7 0.07 6.27 -1.10
N GLU A 8 1.03 6.92 -0.43
CA GLU A 8 2.03 6.25 0.41
C GLU A 8 1.89 6.70 1.86
N GLU A 9 1.82 5.75 2.78
CA GLU A 9 1.79 6.01 4.21
C GLU A 9 3.18 5.77 4.83
N PHE A 10 3.55 6.57 5.82
CA PHE A 10 4.86 6.52 6.48
C PHE A 10 4.73 6.66 7.98
N LEU A 11 5.74 6.16 8.71
CA LEU A 11 5.89 6.37 10.13
C LEU A 11 6.83 7.54 10.42
N LEU A 12 6.55 8.25 11.51
CA LEU A 12 7.43 9.24 12.13
C LEU A 12 8.06 8.62 13.37
N LEU A 13 9.36 8.35 13.29
CA LEU A 13 10.10 7.68 14.36
C LEU A 13 11.18 8.58 14.96
N GLU A 14 11.34 8.52 16.27
CA GLU A 14 12.53 9.01 16.96
C GLU A 14 13.73 8.12 16.64
N ALA A 15 14.93 8.60 16.99
CA ALA A 15 16.16 7.91 16.70
C ALA A 15 16.20 6.50 17.32
N ASP A 16 15.66 6.30 18.52
CA ASP A 16 15.60 5.01 19.20
C ASP A 16 14.50 4.05 18.67
N GLY A 17 13.67 4.53 17.72
CA GLY A 17 12.56 3.78 17.14
C GLY A 17 11.21 3.97 17.83
N ALA A 18 11.12 4.84 18.85
CA ALA A 18 9.85 5.26 19.39
C ALA A 18 9.04 6.02 18.34
N VAL A 19 7.72 5.87 18.34
CA VAL A 19 6.86 6.65 17.44
C VAL A 19 6.70 8.06 17.97
N ALA A 20 6.75 9.05 17.08
CA ALA A 20 6.63 10.46 17.43
C ALA A 20 5.30 11.02 16.92
N PRO A 21 4.32 11.35 17.79
CA PRO A 21 3.00 11.84 17.39
C PRO A 21 3.02 13.32 16.95
N VAL A 22 3.84 13.63 15.96
CA VAL A 22 4.14 14.99 15.49
C VAL A 22 3.68 15.24 14.04
N ALA A 23 2.85 14.37 13.46
CA ALA A 23 2.36 14.48 12.08
C ALA A 23 1.77 15.87 11.75
N PRO A 24 0.94 16.50 12.60
CA PRO A 24 0.44 17.85 12.32
C PRO A 24 1.56 18.90 12.18
N SER A 25 2.65 18.76 12.96
CA SER A 25 3.81 19.63 12.86
C SER A 25 4.56 19.41 11.55
N VAL A 26 4.81 18.16 11.17
CA VAL A 26 5.49 17.82 9.91
C VAL A 26 4.69 18.31 8.70
N VAL A 27 3.36 18.15 8.70
CA VAL A 27 2.48 18.65 7.63
C VAL A 27 2.57 20.17 7.48
N ARG A 28 2.57 20.93 8.59
CA ARG A 28 2.78 22.39 8.55
C ARG A 28 4.14 22.76 7.98
N GLN A 29 5.18 21.98 8.26
CA GLN A 29 6.53 22.19 7.73
C GLN A 29 6.66 21.86 6.24
N ALA A 30 5.90 20.88 5.74
CA ALA A 30 5.96 20.43 4.36
C ALA A 30 5.40 21.43 3.34
N ARG A 31 4.44 22.27 3.75
CA ARG A 31 3.85 23.37 2.94
C ARG A 31 3.32 22.93 1.56
N VAL A 32 2.83 21.70 1.45
CA VAL A 32 2.19 21.13 0.24
C VAL A 32 0.76 20.67 0.55
N PRO A 33 -0.17 21.62 0.73
CA PRO A 33 -1.52 21.32 1.19
C PRO A 33 -2.23 20.32 0.27
N GLY A 34 -2.88 19.33 0.86
CA GLY A 34 -3.65 18.31 0.15
C GLY A 34 -2.84 17.13 -0.39
N GLN A 35 -1.51 17.26 -0.56
CA GLN A 35 -0.66 16.14 -0.99
C GLN A 35 0.10 15.48 0.15
N ILE A 36 0.28 16.16 1.29
CA ILE A 36 0.82 15.55 2.51
C ILE A 36 -0.13 15.89 3.65
N LYS A 37 -0.62 14.86 4.34
CA LYS A 37 -1.62 14.99 5.41
C LYS A 37 -1.30 14.03 6.57
N PRO A 38 -1.81 14.30 7.79
CA PRO A 38 -1.80 13.30 8.85
C PRO A 38 -2.66 12.09 8.44
N GLU A 39 -2.32 10.91 8.95
CA GLU A 39 -3.13 9.70 8.80
C GLU A 39 -3.73 9.27 10.14
N TYR A 40 -4.36 8.08 10.21
CA TYR A 40 -5.06 7.53 11.38
C TYR A 40 -4.35 7.77 12.72
N MET A 41 -3.07 7.43 12.81
CA MET A 41 -2.26 7.73 14.00
C MET A 41 -1.52 9.06 13.83
N ALA A 42 -1.40 9.82 14.93
CA ALA A 42 -0.71 11.11 14.96
C ALA A 42 0.80 11.03 14.66
N TYR A 43 1.34 9.81 14.57
CA TYR A 43 2.72 9.50 14.16
C TYR A 43 2.81 8.94 12.73
N GLN A 44 1.75 9.06 11.94
CA GLN A 44 1.71 8.66 10.53
C GLN A 44 1.49 9.86 9.61
N LEU A 45 2.11 9.78 8.43
CA LEU A 45 1.87 10.69 7.33
C LEU A 45 1.40 9.90 6.13
N GLU A 46 0.44 10.46 5.39
CA GLU A 46 0.10 10.01 4.04
C GLU A 46 0.58 11.07 3.04
N THR A 47 1.18 10.60 1.95
CA THR A 47 1.44 11.41 0.76
C THR A 47 0.57 10.92 -0.39
N SER A 48 0.01 11.83 -1.18
CA SER A 48 -0.80 11.50 -2.36
C SER A 48 -0.19 12.16 -3.60
N SER A 49 0.17 11.34 -4.60
CA SER A 49 0.66 11.83 -5.88
C SER A 49 -0.43 12.62 -6.62
N ARG A 50 -0.02 13.38 -7.62
CA ARG A 50 -0.93 13.87 -8.65
C ARG A 50 -1.45 12.70 -9.49
N VAL A 51 -2.44 12.97 -10.32
CA VAL A 51 -2.81 12.09 -11.43
C VAL A 51 -1.69 12.14 -12.47
N CYS A 52 -1.09 10.99 -12.77
CA CYS A 52 0.02 10.82 -13.71
C CYS A 52 -0.43 10.02 -14.93
N HIS A 53 0.23 10.27 -16.06
CA HIS A 53 -0.06 9.60 -17.34
C HIS A 53 0.92 8.48 -17.66
N ASP A 54 2.13 8.52 -17.10
CA ASP A 54 3.17 7.51 -17.24
C ASP A 54 3.93 7.28 -15.92
N LEU A 55 4.78 6.25 -15.87
CA LEU A 55 5.57 5.94 -14.66
C LEU A 55 6.72 6.91 -14.38
N ASP A 56 7.19 7.69 -15.37
CA ASP A 56 8.25 8.67 -15.16
C ASP A 56 7.72 9.92 -14.45
N GLU A 57 6.53 10.39 -14.83
CA GLU A 57 5.76 11.41 -14.11
C GLU A 57 5.49 10.97 -12.68
N LEU A 58 5.02 9.73 -12.49
CA LEU A 58 4.75 9.19 -11.17
C LEU A 58 6.02 9.13 -10.32
N ARG A 59 7.12 8.61 -10.88
CA ARG A 59 8.42 8.54 -10.19
C ARG A 59 8.88 9.91 -9.73
N ARG A 60 8.84 10.92 -10.61
CA ARG A 60 9.21 12.30 -10.28
C ARG A 60 8.37 12.86 -9.14
N ASP A 61 7.05 12.65 -9.16
CA ASP A 61 6.17 13.18 -8.11
C ASP A 61 6.35 12.47 -6.77
N LEU A 62 6.49 11.14 -6.76
CA LEU A 62 6.78 10.36 -5.55
C LEU A 62 8.13 10.74 -4.94
N THR A 63 9.18 10.84 -5.77
CA THR A 63 10.50 11.30 -5.31
C THR A 63 10.41 12.70 -4.70
N ARG A 64 9.72 13.63 -5.35
CA ARG A 64 9.51 14.99 -4.84
C ARG A 64 8.76 14.98 -3.50
N LEU A 65 7.67 14.23 -3.38
CA LEU A 65 6.86 14.17 -2.15
C LEU A 65 7.65 13.56 -1.00
N ARG A 66 8.38 12.45 -1.22
CA ARG A 66 9.24 11.86 -0.20
C ARG A 66 10.35 12.81 0.25
N MET A 67 11.02 13.52 -0.67
CA MET A 67 12.03 14.51 -0.29
C MET A 67 11.45 15.62 0.60
N ILE A 68 10.28 16.15 0.25
CA ILE A 68 9.59 17.18 1.05
C ILE A 68 9.20 16.63 2.43
N ALA A 69 8.67 15.41 2.48
CA ALA A 69 8.26 14.77 3.74
C ALA A 69 9.47 14.48 4.65
N VAL A 70 10.58 13.99 4.09
CA VAL A 70 11.85 13.74 4.82
C VAL A 70 12.38 15.05 5.40
N ASP A 71 12.53 16.09 4.58
CA ASP A 71 13.02 17.40 5.01
C ASP A 71 12.12 18.04 6.08
N ALA A 72 10.80 17.90 5.96
CA ALA A 72 9.86 18.35 6.97
C ALA A 72 9.93 17.55 8.29
N ALA A 73 10.16 16.24 8.21
CA ALA A 73 10.36 15.37 9.37
C ALA A 73 11.67 15.70 10.10
N GLU A 74 12.76 15.88 9.36
CA GLU A 74 14.08 16.23 9.91
C GLU A 74 14.05 17.58 10.65
N ARG A 75 13.39 18.60 10.10
CA ARG A 75 13.17 19.88 10.80
C ARG A 75 12.27 19.77 12.03
N THR A 76 11.54 18.68 12.19
CA THR A 76 10.73 18.37 13.38
C THR A 76 11.50 17.47 14.36
N GLY A 77 12.74 17.06 14.03
CA GLY A 77 13.59 16.23 14.88
C GLY A 77 13.29 14.74 14.82
N VAL A 78 12.60 14.27 13.79
CA VAL A 78 12.19 12.86 13.64
C VAL A 78 12.56 12.30 12.26
N HIS A 79 12.56 10.98 12.13
CA HIS A 79 12.80 10.28 10.87
C HIS A 79 11.48 9.89 10.20
N LEU A 80 11.40 10.13 8.88
CA LEU A 80 10.37 9.52 8.03
C LEU A 80 10.80 8.10 7.65
N VAL A 81 9.95 7.11 7.90
CA VAL A 81 10.28 5.70 7.66
C VAL A 81 9.17 4.97 6.90
N ALA A 82 9.54 4.37 5.77
CA ALA A 82 8.67 3.52 4.94
C ALA A 82 8.77 2.05 5.36
N THR A 83 7.88 1.62 6.25
CA THR A 83 7.72 0.22 6.66
C THR A 83 6.24 -0.04 6.97
N GLY A 84 5.75 -1.25 6.68
CA GLY A 84 4.33 -1.57 6.79
C GLY A 84 3.77 -1.54 8.21
N VAL A 85 4.61 -1.73 9.24
CA VAL A 85 4.25 -1.63 10.67
C VAL A 85 5.42 -1.05 11.47
N VAL A 86 5.15 -0.59 12.70
CA VAL A 86 6.20 -0.07 13.59
C VAL A 86 7.20 -1.18 13.97
N PRO A 87 8.50 -1.02 13.67
CA PRO A 87 9.44 -2.15 13.74
C PRO A 87 10.01 -2.43 15.13
N LEU A 88 10.24 -1.40 15.95
CA LEU A 88 11.02 -1.51 17.19
C LEU A 88 10.16 -1.41 18.44
N ASN A 89 9.49 -0.28 18.62
CA ASN A 89 8.67 -0.03 19.80
C ASN A 89 7.21 -0.14 19.39
N GLY A 90 6.38 -0.87 20.12
CA GLY A 90 4.93 -0.83 19.88
C GLY A 90 4.41 0.61 19.95
N GLY A 91 3.50 1.00 19.07
CA GLY A 91 2.90 2.35 19.09
C GLY A 91 1.86 2.50 20.22
N PRO A 92 1.75 3.65 20.89
CA PRO A 92 0.70 3.89 21.86
C PRO A 92 -0.65 3.94 21.14
N ARG A 93 -1.55 3.04 21.51
CA ARG A 93 -2.90 2.91 20.92
C ARG A 93 -3.74 4.18 20.99
N GLN A 94 -3.38 5.11 21.87
CA GLN A 94 -4.12 6.35 22.13
C GLN A 94 -3.64 7.54 21.30
N ALA A 95 -2.52 7.41 20.57
CA ALA A 95 -1.99 8.50 19.74
C ALA A 95 -2.72 8.60 18.39
N LEU A 96 -4.04 8.72 18.43
CA LEU A 96 -4.88 8.97 17.27
C LEU A 96 -4.68 10.42 16.80
N SER A 97 -4.80 10.63 15.49
CA SER A 97 -4.92 11.98 14.96
C SER A 97 -6.19 12.66 15.49
N ASP A 98 -6.18 14.00 15.57
CA ASP A 98 -7.30 14.83 16.03
C ASP A 98 -8.40 14.88 14.97
N ASP A 99 -9.12 13.76 14.82
CA ASP A 99 -10.20 13.58 13.87
C ASP A 99 -11.30 12.72 14.50
N GLU A 100 -12.54 13.21 14.43
CA GLU A 100 -13.67 12.56 15.09
C GLU A 100 -14.02 11.20 14.47
N ARG A 101 -13.84 11.06 13.15
CA ARG A 101 -14.05 9.79 12.46
C ARG A 101 -13.03 8.75 12.90
N TYR A 102 -11.78 9.14 13.13
CA TYR A 102 -10.76 8.23 13.65
C TYR A 102 -11.04 7.78 15.08
N ARG A 103 -11.54 8.68 15.95
CA ARG A 103 -11.99 8.30 17.30
C ARG A 103 -13.16 7.31 17.27
N GLU A 104 -14.11 7.53 16.38
CA GLU A 104 -15.24 6.63 16.16
C GLU A 104 -14.77 5.24 15.71
N LEU A 105 -13.86 5.18 14.73
CA LEU A 105 -13.26 3.92 14.27
C LEU A 105 -12.58 3.17 15.42
N ALA A 106 -11.77 3.86 16.22
CA ALA A 106 -11.09 3.27 17.38
C ALA A 106 -12.07 2.69 18.41
N ARG A 107 -13.20 3.38 18.64
CA ARG A 107 -14.24 2.95 19.58
C ARG A 107 -15.03 1.76 19.05
N ARG A 108 -15.34 1.74 17.75
CA ARG A 108 -16.15 0.69 17.11
C ARG A 108 -15.35 -0.58 16.83
N PHE A 109 -14.07 -0.45 16.51
CA PHE A 109 -13.18 -1.56 16.13
C PHE A 109 -11.89 -1.57 16.97
N PRO A 110 -11.97 -1.80 18.29
CA PRO A 110 -10.82 -1.67 19.19
C PRO A 110 -9.69 -2.67 18.89
N ASP A 111 -10.01 -3.90 18.48
CA ASP A 111 -8.99 -4.89 18.10
C ASP A 111 -8.29 -4.52 16.78
N ALA A 112 -9.04 -4.16 15.74
CA ALA A 112 -8.46 -3.72 14.47
C ALA A 112 -7.60 -2.47 14.62
N SER A 113 -8.07 -1.53 15.44
CA SER A 113 -7.35 -0.29 15.76
C SER A 113 -6.14 -0.52 16.65
N SER A 114 -6.10 -1.63 17.41
CA SER A 114 -4.99 -1.94 18.31
C SER A 114 -3.67 -2.23 17.60
N ALA A 115 -3.75 -2.62 16.32
CA ALA A 115 -2.61 -2.82 15.46
C ALA A 115 -2.07 -1.51 14.84
N GLY A 116 -2.60 -0.35 15.24
CA GLY A 116 -2.37 0.98 14.65
C GLY A 116 -0.92 1.30 14.25
N GLY A 117 -0.75 2.20 13.29
CA GLY A 117 0.56 2.44 12.67
C GLY A 117 0.85 1.49 11.51
N MET A 118 -0.19 0.96 10.85
CA MET A 118 -0.04 0.22 9.60
C MET A 118 0.09 1.20 8.44
N CYS A 119 1.11 1.02 7.60
CA CYS A 119 1.38 1.89 6.46
C CYS A 119 1.27 1.12 5.14
N GLY A 120 0.36 1.53 4.26
CA GLY A 120 0.13 0.97 2.93
C GLY A 120 0.73 1.78 1.79
N CYS A 121 0.80 1.13 0.62
CA CYS A 121 0.91 1.78 -0.68
C CYS A 121 -0.38 1.49 -1.45
N HIS A 122 -1.16 2.53 -1.77
CA HIS A 122 -2.42 2.40 -2.47
C HIS A 122 -2.29 2.92 -3.90
N VAL A 123 -2.66 2.11 -4.88
CA VAL A 123 -2.59 2.49 -6.29
C VAL A 123 -4.00 2.70 -6.83
N HIS A 124 -4.23 3.89 -7.37
CA HIS A 124 -5.44 4.27 -8.08
C HIS A 124 -5.20 4.20 -9.59
N VAL A 125 -6.09 3.51 -10.31
CA VAL A 125 -6.10 3.52 -11.78
C VAL A 125 -7.42 4.05 -12.28
N GLY A 126 -7.36 5.07 -13.14
CA GLY A 126 -8.52 5.76 -13.71
C GLY A 126 -9.33 4.87 -14.61
N VAL A 127 -10.57 4.55 -14.20
CA VAL A 127 -11.53 3.77 -14.98
C VAL A 127 -12.90 4.45 -14.82
N PRO A 128 -13.23 5.44 -15.67
CA PRO A 128 -14.46 6.22 -15.53
C PRO A 128 -15.75 5.41 -15.70
N ASP A 129 -15.71 4.36 -16.52
CA ASP A 129 -16.83 3.43 -16.65
C ASP A 129 -16.89 2.52 -15.43
N ARG A 130 -17.91 2.76 -14.62
CA ARG A 130 -18.11 2.10 -13.33
C ARG A 130 -18.51 0.64 -13.45
N GLU A 131 -19.26 0.27 -14.49
CA GLU A 131 -19.64 -1.13 -14.73
C GLU A 131 -18.42 -1.95 -15.14
N LEU A 132 -17.58 -1.38 -16.01
CA LEU A 132 -16.29 -1.99 -16.35
C LEU A 132 -15.39 -2.09 -15.11
N ALA A 133 -15.31 -1.04 -14.29
CA ALA A 133 -14.48 -1.04 -13.09
C ALA A 133 -14.92 -2.14 -12.10
N ALA A 134 -16.23 -2.31 -11.88
CA ALA A 134 -16.76 -3.37 -11.03
C ALA A 134 -16.46 -4.78 -11.59
N ALA A 135 -16.57 -4.96 -12.90
CA ALA A 135 -16.26 -6.23 -13.55
C ALA A 135 -14.76 -6.59 -13.47
N VAL A 136 -13.87 -5.60 -13.46
CA VAL A 136 -12.43 -5.77 -13.25
C VAL A 136 -12.11 -6.18 -11.82
N LEU A 137 -12.78 -5.63 -10.80
CA LEU A 137 -12.56 -6.02 -9.39
C LEU A 137 -12.71 -7.54 -9.16
N THR A 138 -13.75 -8.15 -9.74
CA THR A 138 -13.95 -9.60 -9.70
C THR A 138 -12.75 -10.36 -10.30
N ARG A 139 -12.17 -9.84 -11.39
CA ARG A 139 -11.05 -10.46 -12.12
C ARG A 139 -9.69 -10.20 -11.47
N LEU A 140 -9.57 -9.19 -10.60
CA LEU A 140 -8.35 -8.89 -9.84
C LEU A 140 -8.03 -9.92 -8.76
N ARG A 141 -9.05 -10.61 -8.22
CA ARG A 141 -8.93 -11.57 -7.11
C ARG A 141 -7.71 -12.51 -7.20
N PRO A 142 -7.52 -13.31 -8.29
CA PRO A 142 -6.40 -14.26 -8.38
C PRO A 142 -5.00 -13.61 -8.44
N TRP A 143 -4.93 -12.30 -8.64
CA TRP A 143 -3.67 -11.57 -8.77
C TRP A 143 -3.23 -10.87 -7.48
N LEU A 144 -4.15 -10.71 -6.51
CA LEU A 144 -3.86 -10.06 -5.22
C LEU A 144 -2.65 -10.65 -4.48
N PRO A 145 -2.45 -12.00 -4.42
CA PRO A 145 -1.25 -12.57 -3.81
C PRO A 145 0.05 -12.08 -4.43
N ALA A 146 0.11 -11.98 -5.77
CA ALA A 146 1.31 -11.53 -6.46
C ALA A 146 1.57 -10.04 -6.21
N LEU A 147 0.52 -9.21 -6.15
CA LEU A 147 0.64 -7.79 -5.83
C LEU A 147 1.13 -7.55 -4.39
N LEU A 148 0.66 -8.36 -3.44
CA LEU A 148 1.18 -8.34 -2.06
C LEU A 148 2.65 -8.77 -2.01
N ALA A 149 3.00 -9.87 -2.70
CA ALA A 149 4.37 -10.39 -2.72
C ALA A 149 5.41 -9.37 -3.22
N LEU A 150 5.05 -8.52 -4.18
CA LEU A 150 5.91 -7.46 -4.72
C LEU A 150 6.25 -6.36 -3.69
N THR A 151 5.44 -6.21 -2.63
CA THR A 151 5.50 -5.04 -1.74
C THR A 151 5.72 -5.37 -0.28
N VAL A 152 5.84 -6.65 0.10
CA VAL A 152 6.11 -7.05 1.49
C VAL A 152 7.28 -6.27 2.10
N ASN A 153 7.01 -5.53 3.18
CA ASN A 153 7.94 -4.56 3.75
C ASN A 153 7.69 -4.33 5.25
N SER A 154 7.34 -5.38 5.98
CA SER A 154 7.14 -5.30 7.42
C SER A 154 7.55 -6.58 8.17
N PRO A 155 8.81 -7.02 8.07
CA PRO A 155 9.27 -8.26 8.73
C PRO A 155 9.53 -8.12 10.24
N PHE A 156 9.67 -6.89 10.77
CA PHE A 156 9.95 -6.66 12.18
C PHE A 156 8.76 -6.05 12.91
N ALA A 157 8.53 -6.47 14.14
CA ALA A 157 7.64 -5.82 15.11
C ALA A 157 8.16 -6.06 16.52
N VAL A 158 8.04 -5.06 17.39
CA VAL A 158 8.51 -5.12 18.79
C VAL A 158 9.99 -5.57 18.89
N ALA A 159 10.82 -5.09 17.96
CA ALA A 159 12.24 -5.39 17.86
C ALA A 159 12.60 -6.88 17.59
N GLU A 160 11.66 -7.65 17.02
CA GLU A 160 11.87 -9.05 16.64
C GLU A 160 11.45 -9.30 15.18
N ASP A 161 12.12 -10.23 14.49
CA ASP A 161 11.66 -10.75 13.20
C ASP A 161 10.43 -11.63 13.45
N THR A 162 9.30 -11.24 12.88
CA THR A 162 8.01 -11.89 13.14
C THR A 162 7.86 -13.21 12.37
N GLY A 163 8.78 -13.52 11.46
CA GLY A 163 8.66 -14.61 10.49
C GLY A 163 7.72 -14.30 9.32
N TRP A 164 7.07 -13.13 9.31
CA TRP A 164 6.33 -12.61 8.16
C TRP A 164 7.26 -11.75 7.29
N ALA A 165 6.96 -11.63 6.01
CA ALA A 165 7.52 -10.58 5.15
C ALA A 165 6.64 -9.32 5.19
N SER A 166 5.32 -9.50 5.28
CA SER A 166 4.34 -8.47 5.62
C SER A 166 3.61 -8.84 6.92
N SER A 167 4.01 -8.23 8.03
CA SER A 167 3.24 -8.28 9.29
C SER A 167 2.00 -7.39 9.22
N ARG A 168 1.96 -6.44 8.28
CA ARG A 168 0.77 -5.61 8.01
C ARG A 168 -0.40 -6.45 7.51
N TYR A 169 -0.18 -7.44 6.64
CA TYR A 169 -1.25 -8.30 6.13
C TYR A 169 -2.09 -8.97 7.24
N PRO A 170 -1.52 -9.78 8.18
CA PRO A 170 -2.30 -10.38 9.24
C PRO A 170 -2.88 -9.35 10.23
N ALA A 171 -2.26 -8.18 10.38
CA ALA A 171 -2.82 -7.08 11.17
C ALA A 171 -4.08 -6.49 10.51
N GLN A 172 -4.10 -6.34 9.19
CA GLN A 172 -5.26 -5.82 8.46
C GLN A 172 -6.45 -6.78 8.47
N LEU A 173 -6.24 -8.09 8.54
CA LEU A 173 -7.33 -9.09 8.65
C LEU A 173 -8.22 -8.88 9.89
N ARG A 174 -7.78 -8.09 10.87
CA ARG A 174 -8.61 -7.69 12.03
C ARG A 174 -9.72 -6.72 11.66
N TRP A 175 -9.59 -6.00 10.54
CA TRP A 175 -10.67 -5.19 10.00
C TRP A 175 -11.73 -6.08 9.36
N PRO A 176 -13.00 -6.08 9.81
CA PRO A 176 -14.01 -7.04 9.35
C PRO A 176 -14.29 -7.00 7.84
N SER A 177 -14.07 -5.84 7.20
CA SER A 177 -14.28 -5.63 5.77
C SER A 177 -13.00 -5.85 4.93
N PHE A 178 -11.84 -6.12 5.54
CA PHE A 178 -10.59 -6.36 4.81
C PHE A 178 -10.54 -7.77 4.24
N ARG A 179 -10.96 -7.89 2.98
CA ARG A 179 -11.08 -9.15 2.24
C ARG A 179 -10.88 -8.91 0.73
N PRO A 180 -10.62 -9.95 -0.08
CA PRO A 180 -10.66 -9.82 -1.53
C PRO A 180 -12.01 -9.27 -2.02
N PRO A 181 -12.06 -8.60 -3.18
CA PRO A 181 -13.32 -8.29 -3.86
C PRO A 181 -14.21 -9.54 -3.99
N GLY A 182 -15.52 -9.34 -3.88
CA GLY A 182 -16.49 -10.39 -4.17
C GLY A 182 -16.58 -10.70 -5.66
N VAL A 183 -17.28 -11.78 -6.00
CA VAL A 183 -17.64 -12.08 -7.38
C VAL A 183 -18.94 -11.36 -7.68
N TRP A 184 -18.85 -10.24 -8.38
CA TRP A 184 -20.01 -9.40 -8.69
C TRP A 184 -20.28 -9.37 -10.19
N ALA A 185 -21.56 -9.41 -10.55
CA ALA A 185 -22.01 -9.35 -11.94
C ALA A 185 -21.93 -7.93 -12.53
N GLY A 186 -21.84 -6.89 -11.70
CA GLY A 186 -21.79 -5.48 -12.11
C GLY A 186 -21.76 -4.53 -10.91
N ALA A 187 -21.80 -3.23 -11.17
CA ALA A 187 -21.59 -2.22 -10.14
C ALA A 187 -22.73 -2.15 -9.11
N GLU A 188 -23.96 -2.49 -9.51
CA GLU A 188 -25.09 -2.58 -8.58
C GLU A 188 -24.89 -3.66 -7.48
N HIS A 189 -24.30 -4.81 -7.84
CA HIS A 189 -23.98 -5.87 -6.89
C HIS A 189 -22.86 -5.42 -5.93
N TYR A 190 -21.86 -4.72 -6.43
CA TYR A 190 -20.82 -4.09 -5.62
C TYR A 190 -21.43 -3.10 -4.62
N ASP A 191 -22.34 -2.24 -5.07
CA ASP A 191 -23.02 -1.26 -4.20
C ASP A 191 -23.83 -1.90 -3.10
N ARG A 192 -24.56 -2.98 -3.41
CA ARG A 192 -25.27 -3.74 -2.39
C ARG A 192 -24.31 -4.34 -1.37
N ALA A 193 -23.18 -4.90 -1.79
CA ALA A 193 -22.18 -5.45 -0.88
C ALA A 193 -21.56 -4.37 0.04
N VAL A 194 -21.24 -3.19 -0.51
CA VAL A 194 -20.75 -2.04 0.27
C VAL A 194 -21.80 -1.59 1.29
N ARG A 195 -23.07 -1.44 0.89
CA ARG A 195 -24.16 -1.07 1.82
C ARG A 195 -24.34 -2.11 2.93
N GLN A 196 -24.32 -3.39 2.59
CA GLN A 196 -24.41 -4.48 3.56
C GLN A 196 -23.30 -4.41 4.61
N HIS A 197 -22.07 -4.02 4.25
CA HIS A 197 -21.00 -3.84 5.24
C HIS A 197 -21.30 -2.76 6.27
N VAL A 198 -21.86 -1.64 5.83
CA VAL A 198 -22.24 -0.50 6.68
C VAL A 198 -23.45 -0.86 7.54
N GLU A 199 -24.51 -1.42 6.94
CA GLU A 199 -25.73 -1.83 7.63
C GLU A 199 -25.47 -2.91 8.69
N ALA A 200 -24.58 -3.86 8.41
CA ALA A 200 -24.16 -4.89 9.37
C ALA A 200 -23.18 -4.37 10.44
N GLY A 201 -22.73 -3.11 10.35
CA GLY A 201 -21.76 -2.53 11.28
C GLY A 201 -20.36 -3.11 11.18
N THR A 202 -20.05 -3.82 10.08
CA THR A 202 -18.71 -4.37 9.77
C THR A 202 -17.79 -3.33 9.11
N ALA A 203 -18.35 -2.18 8.73
CA ALA A 203 -17.66 -0.95 8.35
C ALA A 203 -18.39 0.23 8.99
N LEU A 204 -17.66 1.30 9.31
CA LEU A 204 -18.25 2.52 9.88
C LEU A 204 -19.08 3.29 8.84
N ASP A 205 -18.54 3.41 7.64
CA ASP A 205 -19.09 4.13 6.51
C ASP A 205 -18.57 3.51 5.19
N VAL A 206 -18.99 4.06 4.05
CA VAL A 206 -18.54 3.60 2.72
C VAL A 206 -17.02 3.69 2.58
N ALA A 207 -16.39 4.74 3.13
CA ALA A 207 -14.93 4.89 3.12
C ALA A 207 -14.21 3.84 3.99
N GLY A 208 -14.90 3.31 5.00
CA GLY A 208 -14.49 2.27 5.94
C GLY A 208 -14.69 0.84 5.44
N VAL A 209 -15.09 0.66 4.18
CA VAL A 209 -15.08 -0.65 3.50
C VAL A 209 -13.68 -0.87 2.92
N TYR A 210 -12.88 -1.69 3.61
CA TYR A 210 -11.45 -1.85 3.38
C TYR A 210 -11.10 -3.06 2.49
N LEU A 211 -11.86 -3.33 1.45
CA LEU A 211 -11.53 -4.41 0.50
C LEU A 211 -10.10 -4.24 -0.05
N MET A 212 -9.42 -5.36 -0.30
CA MET A 212 -8.04 -5.38 -0.81
C MET A 212 -7.89 -4.65 -2.16
N ALA A 213 -8.95 -4.62 -2.95
CA ALA A 213 -9.16 -3.70 -4.06
C ALA A 213 -10.63 -3.25 -4.05
N ARG A 214 -10.90 -1.99 -4.40
CA ARG A 214 -12.25 -1.42 -4.37
C ARG A 214 -12.46 -0.37 -5.45
N LEU A 215 -13.72 0.02 -5.68
CA LEU A 215 -13.99 1.28 -6.35
C LEU A 215 -13.78 2.38 -5.34
N SER A 216 -12.96 3.37 -5.68
CA SER A 216 -12.69 4.48 -4.76
C SER A 216 -14.00 5.23 -4.47
N PRO A 217 -14.28 5.56 -3.19
CA PRO A 217 -15.46 6.35 -2.85
C PRO A 217 -15.34 7.83 -3.27
N ARG A 218 -14.12 8.28 -3.63
CA ARG A 218 -13.81 9.68 -3.91
C ARG A 218 -13.48 9.93 -5.39
N TYR A 219 -12.86 8.96 -6.05
CA TYR A 219 -12.36 9.11 -7.41
C TYR A 219 -12.94 8.03 -8.34
N PRO A 220 -13.11 8.31 -9.64
CA PRO A 220 -13.55 7.32 -10.64
C PRO A 220 -12.40 6.36 -10.98
N THR A 221 -11.93 5.63 -9.98
CA THR A 221 -10.74 4.78 -10.05
C THR A 221 -11.00 3.43 -9.40
N ILE A 222 -10.31 2.41 -9.89
CA ILE A 222 -10.06 1.20 -9.12
C ILE A 222 -8.88 1.48 -8.19
N GLU A 223 -9.04 1.19 -6.92
CA GLU A 223 -8.08 1.46 -5.86
C GLU A 223 -7.62 0.13 -5.24
N VAL A 224 -6.35 -0.21 -5.44
CA VAL A 224 -5.74 -1.44 -4.91
C VAL A 224 -4.93 -1.08 -3.67
N ARG A 225 -5.26 -1.69 -2.53
CA ARG A 225 -4.77 -1.28 -1.19
C ARG A 225 -4.07 -2.38 -0.39
N ILE A 226 -3.80 -3.51 -1.03
CA ILE A 226 -3.24 -4.69 -0.36
C ILE A 226 -1.75 -4.51 0.01
N GLY A 227 -1.00 -3.71 -0.73
CA GLY A 227 0.45 -3.59 -0.56
C GLY A 227 0.86 -2.86 0.71
N ASP A 228 1.96 -3.29 1.31
CA ASP A 228 2.65 -2.47 2.32
C ASP A 228 3.21 -1.20 1.65
N THR A 229 3.43 -0.16 2.45
CA THR A 229 4.24 0.96 1.99
C THR A 229 5.61 0.45 1.52
N CYS A 230 6.07 0.92 0.37
CA CYS A 230 7.27 0.41 -0.26
C CYS A 230 8.52 1.06 0.36
N LEU A 231 9.58 0.30 0.61
CA LEU A 231 10.78 0.86 1.25
C LEU A 231 11.42 1.96 0.38
N ASP A 232 11.47 1.75 -0.94
CA ASP A 232 11.99 2.70 -1.91
C ASP A 232 10.95 3.06 -2.99
N VAL A 233 11.17 4.18 -3.69
CA VAL A 233 10.27 4.69 -4.75
C VAL A 233 10.17 3.73 -5.94
N GLY A 234 11.25 3.02 -6.28
CA GLY A 234 11.26 2.08 -7.41
C GLY A 234 10.26 0.94 -7.23
N ASP A 235 10.14 0.40 -6.02
CA ASP A 235 9.12 -0.60 -5.68
C ASP A 235 7.69 -0.05 -5.80
N ALA A 236 7.44 1.20 -5.40
CA ALA A 236 6.13 1.84 -5.56
C ALA A 236 5.77 2.06 -7.04
N VAL A 237 6.75 2.50 -7.84
CA VAL A 237 6.61 2.66 -9.30
C VAL A 237 6.37 1.31 -9.98
N LEU A 238 7.08 0.25 -9.56
CA LEU A 238 6.86 -1.11 -10.04
C LEU A 238 5.44 -1.57 -9.75
N LEU A 239 4.96 -1.43 -8.51
CA LEU A 239 3.60 -1.80 -8.13
C LEU A 239 2.57 -1.05 -8.99
N ALA A 240 2.75 0.27 -9.18
CA ALA A 240 1.88 1.10 -9.98
C ALA A 240 1.82 0.67 -11.45
N GLY A 241 2.97 0.39 -12.05
CA GLY A 241 3.09 -0.08 -13.44
C GLY A 241 2.42 -1.43 -13.66
N VAL A 242 2.69 -2.37 -12.76
CA VAL A 242 2.08 -3.71 -12.77
C VAL A 242 0.56 -3.63 -12.64
N ILE A 243 0.06 -2.82 -11.70
CA ILE A 243 -1.39 -2.67 -11.48
C ILE A 243 -2.07 -1.98 -12.67
N ARG A 244 -1.48 -0.94 -13.26
CA ARG A 244 -2.04 -0.30 -14.45
C ARG A 244 -2.13 -1.27 -15.62
N ALA A 245 -1.05 -1.97 -15.94
CA ALA A 245 -1.02 -2.92 -17.03
C ALA A 245 -1.97 -4.10 -16.78
N LEU A 246 -2.04 -4.61 -15.55
CA LEU A 246 -3.00 -5.63 -15.15
C LEU A 246 -4.45 -5.17 -15.32
N ILE A 247 -4.80 -3.96 -14.88
CA ILE A 247 -6.14 -3.41 -15.07
C ILE A 247 -6.44 -3.20 -16.57
N GLY A 248 -5.47 -2.76 -17.36
CA GLY A 248 -5.58 -2.70 -18.83
C GLY A 248 -5.92 -4.06 -19.44
N ALA A 249 -5.19 -5.11 -19.06
CA ALA A 249 -5.43 -6.47 -19.50
C ALA A 249 -6.81 -6.99 -19.09
N LEU A 250 -7.21 -6.75 -17.84
CA LEU A 250 -8.50 -7.21 -17.33
C LEU A 250 -9.69 -6.44 -17.93
N LEU A 251 -9.51 -5.17 -18.31
CA LEU A 251 -10.53 -4.42 -19.07
C LEU A 251 -10.74 -5.03 -20.45
N ASP A 252 -9.67 -5.48 -21.09
CA ASP A 252 -9.75 -6.15 -22.39
C ASP A 252 -10.44 -7.52 -22.28
N ASP A 253 -10.14 -8.29 -21.23
CA ASP A 253 -10.86 -9.54 -20.91
C ASP A 253 -12.37 -9.31 -20.76
N VAL A 254 -12.77 -8.21 -20.10
CA VAL A 254 -14.19 -7.84 -19.96
C VAL A 254 -14.80 -7.55 -21.33
N ARG A 255 -14.12 -6.78 -22.18
CA ARG A 255 -14.61 -6.41 -23.52
C ARG A 255 -14.72 -7.61 -24.47
N ARG A 256 -13.79 -8.56 -24.36
CA ARG A 256 -13.83 -9.84 -25.09
C ARG A 256 -14.81 -10.85 -24.49
N ASN A 257 -15.48 -10.50 -23.39
CA ASN A 257 -16.39 -11.37 -22.66
C ASN A 257 -15.73 -12.69 -22.23
N GLU A 258 -14.46 -12.62 -21.82
CA GLU A 258 -13.74 -13.79 -21.32
C GLU A 258 -14.41 -14.33 -20.05
N LYS A 259 -14.52 -15.65 -19.99
CA LYS A 259 -15.17 -16.35 -18.88
C LYS A 259 -14.36 -16.15 -17.60
N VAL A 260 -15.01 -15.60 -16.57
CA VAL A 260 -14.45 -15.56 -15.21
C VAL A 260 -14.55 -16.95 -14.60
N VAL A 261 -13.41 -17.52 -14.25
CA VAL A 261 -13.33 -18.66 -13.32
C VAL A 261 -12.80 -18.11 -12.01
N PRO A 262 -13.68 -17.85 -11.01
CA PRO A 262 -13.24 -17.27 -9.76
C PRO A 262 -12.28 -18.21 -9.03
N ALA A 263 -11.16 -17.68 -8.53
CA ALA A 263 -10.38 -18.40 -7.54
C ALA A 263 -11.25 -18.69 -6.32
N SER A 264 -11.15 -19.90 -5.77
CA SER A 264 -11.82 -20.24 -4.51
C SER A 264 -11.22 -19.44 -3.36
N ASP A 265 -12.02 -19.16 -2.34
CA ASP A 265 -11.54 -18.41 -1.18
C ASP A 265 -10.41 -19.17 -0.46
N ALA A 266 -10.51 -20.49 -0.35
CA ALA A 266 -9.43 -21.33 0.20
C ALA A 266 -8.11 -21.22 -0.59
N TRP A 267 -8.17 -21.09 -1.92
CA TRP A 267 -6.97 -20.87 -2.72
C TRP A 267 -6.40 -19.47 -2.48
N LEU A 268 -7.26 -18.44 -2.44
CA LEU A 268 -6.86 -17.06 -2.19
C LEU A 268 -6.19 -16.91 -0.82
N ASP A 269 -6.82 -17.41 0.23
CA ASP A 269 -6.30 -17.33 1.60
C ASP A 269 -4.92 -17.98 1.70
N ALA A 270 -4.77 -19.18 1.14
CA ALA A 270 -3.48 -19.89 1.13
C ALA A 270 -2.39 -19.11 0.37
N HIS A 271 -2.70 -18.54 -0.80
CA HIS A 271 -1.72 -17.81 -1.59
C HIS A 271 -1.40 -16.43 -1.02
N LEU A 272 -2.37 -15.76 -0.40
CA LEU A 272 -2.15 -14.52 0.33
C LEU A 272 -1.27 -14.74 1.55
N GLU A 273 -1.46 -15.82 2.31
CA GLU A 273 -0.56 -16.19 3.40
C GLU A 273 0.85 -16.50 2.89
N LEU A 274 0.99 -17.28 1.81
CA LEU A 274 2.29 -17.54 1.19
C LEU A 274 2.97 -16.24 0.75
N ALA A 275 2.24 -15.32 0.14
CA ALA A 275 2.74 -14.00 -0.26
C ALA A 275 3.21 -13.19 0.95
N ALA A 276 2.37 -13.06 1.98
CA ALA A 276 2.68 -12.33 3.21
C ALA A 276 3.88 -12.93 3.97
N ARG A 277 4.15 -14.23 3.83
CA ARG A 277 5.34 -14.89 4.39
C ARG A 277 6.59 -14.77 3.50
N GLY A 278 6.49 -14.16 2.32
CA GLY A 278 7.59 -14.08 1.35
C GLY A 278 7.92 -15.42 0.69
N ARG A 279 6.93 -16.31 0.56
CA ARG A 279 7.07 -17.70 0.05
C ARG A 279 6.29 -17.95 -1.23
N LEU A 280 5.61 -16.93 -1.77
CA LEU A 280 4.94 -17.05 -3.05
C LEU A 280 5.99 -17.11 -4.17
N GLY A 281 5.93 -18.18 -4.98
CA GLY A 281 6.80 -18.38 -6.13
C GLY A 281 6.54 -17.42 -7.29
N HIS A 282 7.23 -17.67 -8.41
CA HIS A 282 7.46 -16.72 -9.50
C HIS A 282 6.25 -15.92 -10.01
N THR A 283 6.51 -14.66 -10.33
CA THR A 283 5.59 -13.70 -10.95
C THR A 283 5.33 -13.94 -12.44
N ASP A 284 5.85 -15.03 -13.02
CA ASP A 284 5.84 -15.25 -14.47
C ASP A 284 4.44 -15.24 -15.09
N ARG A 285 3.45 -15.79 -14.38
CA ARG A 285 2.04 -15.73 -14.80
C ARG A 285 1.53 -14.29 -14.85
N LEU A 286 1.91 -13.47 -13.88
CA LEU A 286 1.54 -12.05 -13.84
C LEU A 286 2.23 -11.30 -14.98
N LEU A 287 3.53 -11.52 -15.18
CA LEU A 287 4.29 -10.91 -16.27
C LEU A 287 3.68 -11.28 -17.63
N ALA A 288 3.44 -12.56 -17.88
CA ALA A 288 2.79 -13.03 -19.10
C ALA A 288 1.41 -12.38 -19.34
N LYS A 289 0.65 -12.06 -18.29
CA LYS A 289 -0.64 -11.37 -18.41
C LYS A 289 -0.50 -9.90 -18.78
N ILE A 290 0.57 -9.23 -18.33
CA ILE A 290 0.67 -7.77 -18.43
C ILE A 290 1.62 -7.29 -19.53
N THR A 291 2.53 -8.12 -20.06
CA THR A 291 3.59 -7.69 -20.98
C THR A 291 3.05 -6.89 -22.18
N GLU A 292 1.96 -7.35 -22.80
CA GLU A 292 1.34 -6.68 -23.95
C GLU A 292 0.59 -5.37 -23.60
N TYR A 293 0.43 -5.07 -22.31
CA TYR A 293 -0.29 -3.89 -21.79
C TYR A 293 0.63 -2.91 -21.06
N LEU A 294 1.95 -3.13 -21.14
CA LEU A 294 2.93 -2.22 -20.56
C LEU A 294 3.27 -1.05 -21.48
N ASP A 295 3.12 -1.18 -22.81
CA ASP A 295 3.41 -0.12 -23.79
C ASP A 295 4.76 0.58 -23.49
N GLU A 296 4.79 1.92 -23.34
CA GLU A 296 5.99 2.69 -23.00
C GLU A 296 6.61 2.35 -21.62
N ASP A 297 5.86 1.72 -20.71
CA ASP A 297 6.29 1.40 -19.35
C ASP A 297 7.04 0.07 -19.25
N LEU A 298 7.16 -0.68 -20.34
CA LEU A 298 7.80 -1.99 -20.37
C LEU A 298 9.25 -1.91 -19.86
N GLY A 299 10.03 -0.94 -20.33
CA GLY A 299 11.42 -0.77 -19.89
C GLY A 299 11.53 -0.52 -18.39
N THR A 300 10.69 0.37 -17.85
CA THR A 300 10.66 0.72 -16.43
C THR A 300 10.26 -0.47 -15.57
N VAL A 301 9.18 -1.17 -15.91
CA VAL A 301 8.68 -2.30 -15.12
C VAL A 301 9.68 -3.46 -15.10
N TYR A 302 10.25 -3.86 -16.25
CA TYR A 302 11.24 -4.94 -16.28
C TYR A 302 12.54 -4.57 -15.57
N THR A 303 12.97 -3.30 -15.65
CA THR A 303 14.15 -2.83 -14.91
C THR A 303 13.94 -2.95 -13.41
N GLU A 304 12.78 -2.55 -12.90
CA GLU A 304 12.49 -2.64 -11.46
C GLU A 304 12.28 -4.09 -11.00
N ILE A 305 11.71 -4.97 -11.85
CA ILE A 305 11.64 -6.41 -11.55
C ILE A 305 13.03 -7.01 -11.40
N GLU A 306 13.93 -6.75 -12.34
CA GLU A 306 15.30 -7.28 -12.28
C GLU A 306 16.09 -6.69 -11.10
N ARG A 307 15.86 -5.40 -10.79
CA ARG A 307 16.38 -4.80 -9.56
C ARG A 307 15.87 -5.53 -8.32
N GLN A 308 14.57 -5.75 -8.20
CA GLN A 308 13.96 -6.42 -7.05
C GLN A 308 14.39 -7.90 -6.96
N ARG A 309 14.60 -8.59 -8.07
CA ARG A 309 15.18 -9.96 -8.09
C ARG A 309 16.60 -9.99 -7.52
N ARG A 310 17.42 -8.98 -7.86
CA ARG A 310 18.81 -8.86 -7.37
C ARG A 310 18.88 -8.39 -5.92
N GLU A 311 18.04 -7.45 -5.54
CA GLU A 311 18.08 -6.77 -4.24
C GLU A 311 17.09 -7.38 -3.24
N GLY A 312 16.20 -8.27 -3.64
CA GLY A 312 15.09 -8.73 -2.83
C GLY A 312 14.05 -7.65 -2.56
N THR A 313 12.99 -8.05 -1.87
CA THR A 313 11.85 -7.20 -1.46
C THR A 313 12.24 -6.18 -0.38
N GLY A 314 11.32 -5.28 -0.02
CA GLY A 314 11.48 -4.40 1.13
C GLY A 314 11.81 -5.19 2.41
N ALA A 315 11.11 -6.30 2.65
CA ALA A 315 11.37 -7.18 3.78
C ALA A 315 12.79 -7.78 3.78
N ASP A 316 13.29 -8.22 2.63
CA ASP A 316 14.67 -8.74 2.51
C ASP A 316 15.70 -7.65 2.80
N ARG A 317 15.44 -6.43 2.31
CA ARG A 317 16.30 -5.27 2.55
C ARG A 317 16.32 -4.87 4.02
N GLN A 318 15.16 -4.86 4.70
CA GLN A 318 15.10 -4.63 6.14
C GLN A 318 15.86 -5.70 6.93
N ARG A 319 15.70 -6.99 6.61
CA ARG A 319 16.46 -8.07 7.28
C ARG A 319 17.97 -7.92 7.11
N ARG A 320 18.44 -7.48 5.93
CA ARG A 320 19.87 -7.19 5.72
C ARG A 320 20.34 -5.96 6.49
N LEU A 321 19.52 -4.93 6.62
CA LEU A 321 19.83 -3.78 7.50
C LEU A 321 19.95 -4.23 8.95
N TRP A 322 19.01 -5.03 9.44
CA TRP A 322 19.03 -5.60 10.79
C TRP A 322 20.28 -6.46 11.03
N ALA A 323 20.61 -7.36 10.10
CA ALA A 323 21.80 -8.21 10.22
C ALA A 323 23.13 -7.41 10.27
N ARG A 324 23.17 -6.24 9.61
CA ARG A 324 24.36 -5.37 9.59
C ARG A 324 24.48 -4.47 10.82
N HIS A 325 23.36 -4.01 11.35
CA HIS A 325 23.32 -2.91 12.31
C HIS A 325 22.73 -3.28 13.68
N GLY A 326 22.18 -4.49 13.82
CA GLY A 326 21.33 -4.85 14.96
C GLY A 326 19.98 -4.12 14.91
N GLY A 327 19.29 -4.08 16.05
CA GLY A 327 18.11 -3.23 16.25
C GLY A 327 18.45 -1.81 16.72
N GLY A 328 17.43 -1.06 17.13
CA GLY A 328 17.61 0.29 17.69
C GLY A 328 17.97 1.36 16.65
N GLU A 329 18.71 2.37 17.09
CA GLU A 329 18.95 3.58 16.31
C GLU A 329 19.69 3.41 14.98
N PRO A 330 20.74 2.56 14.87
CA PRO A 330 21.36 2.25 13.58
C PRO A 330 20.38 1.66 12.56
N PHE A 331 19.43 0.84 13.02
CA PHE A 331 18.40 0.25 12.16
C PHE A 331 17.41 1.31 11.66
N VAL A 332 16.90 2.16 12.55
CA VAL A 332 16.00 3.28 12.19
C VAL A 332 16.65 4.20 11.17
N ARG A 333 17.91 4.58 11.39
CA ARG A 333 18.66 5.39 10.42
C ARG A 333 18.85 4.68 9.09
N GLY A 334 19.06 3.37 9.08
CA GLY A 334 19.13 2.56 7.88
C GLY A 334 17.82 2.59 7.08
N LEU A 335 16.68 2.42 7.76
CA LEU A 335 15.35 2.50 7.13
C LEU A 335 15.05 3.92 6.61
N ALA A 336 15.36 4.95 7.39
CA ALA A 336 15.18 6.34 6.99
C ALA A 336 16.00 6.67 5.73
N ARG A 337 17.27 6.23 5.68
CA ARG A 337 18.11 6.37 4.48
C ARG A 337 17.57 5.64 3.26
N ALA A 338 16.99 4.46 3.44
CA ALA A 338 16.36 3.71 2.35
C ALA A 338 15.04 4.35 1.89
N THR A 339 14.34 5.03 2.81
CA THR A 339 13.11 5.80 2.54
C THR A 339 13.40 7.04 1.71
N THR A 340 14.51 7.72 2.01
CA THR A 340 14.96 8.93 1.31
C THR A 340 15.42 8.59 -0.11
N PRO A 341 14.77 9.15 -1.15
CA PRO A 341 15.25 8.98 -2.51
C PRO A 341 16.68 9.51 -2.65
N LEU A 342 17.54 8.78 -3.37
CA LEU A 342 18.82 9.36 -3.79
C LEU A 342 18.51 10.53 -4.70
N ALA A 343 19.11 11.70 -4.43
CA ALA A 343 19.05 12.83 -5.34
C ALA A 343 19.61 12.37 -6.68
N MET A 344 18.75 12.18 -7.68
CA MET A 344 19.22 12.00 -9.04
C MET A 344 19.88 13.32 -9.44
N ALA A 345 21.19 13.28 -9.69
CA ALA A 345 21.87 14.37 -10.36
C ALA A 345 21.25 14.46 -11.76
N TYR A 346 20.32 15.40 -11.95
CA TYR A 346 19.77 15.75 -13.24
C TYR A 346 20.72 16.68 -13.99
#